data_AF-A0A366WWD6-F1
#
_entry.id   AF-A0A366WWD6-F1
#
_cell.length_a   1.000
_cell.length_b   1.000
_cell.length_c   1.000
_cell.angle_alpha   90.00
_cell.angle_beta   90.00
_cell.angle_gamma   90.00
#
_symmetry.space_group_name_H-M   'P 1'
#
loop_
_entity.id
_entity.type
_entity.pdbx_description
1 polymer ?
#
loop_
_entity_poly.entity_id
_entity_poly.type
_entity_poly.pdbx_seq_one_letter_code
_entity_poly.pdbx_strand_id
1 'polypeptide(L)'
;MNAIAKITRGVGVALSDGRVKGILAFTVGMICWASIFYRYVEGWSWLDSVYFSVVTISTVGFGDFSPETAAGKIFTMFYIIVGLGVFVTAATTVADAILSQEEDE
;
A
#
# COMPACT_ATOMS: atom_id res chain seq x y z
N MET A 1 12.64 -5.26 -30.07
CA MET A 1 11.48 -4.95 -29.21
C MET A 1 11.95 -3.91 -28.19
N ASN A 2 11.35 -2.72 -28.15
CA ASN A 2 11.84 -1.62 -27.27
C ASN A 2 11.65 -2.00 -25.80
N ALA A 3 12.66 -1.70 -24.96
CA ALA A 3 12.64 -2.01 -23.52
C ALA A 3 11.38 -1.47 -22.81
N ILE A 4 10.91 -0.30 -23.21
CA ILE A 4 9.67 0.34 -22.71
C ILE A 4 8.43 -0.53 -22.98
N ALA A 5 8.36 -1.20 -24.14
CA ALA A 5 7.24 -2.07 -24.50
C ALA A 5 7.25 -3.38 -23.69
N LYS A 6 8.44 -3.87 -23.29
CA LYS A 6 8.57 -5.01 -22.37
C LYS A 6 8.05 -4.65 -20.96
N ILE A 7 8.46 -3.50 -20.43
CA ILE A 7 8.07 -3.04 -19.08
C ILE A 7 6.57 -2.79 -19.01
N THR A 8 6.02 -2.03 -19.97
CA THR A 8 4.57 -1.72 -19.99
C THR A 8 3.71 -2.97 -20.12
N ARG A 9 4.14 -3.97 -20.91
CA ARG A 9 3.47 -5.27 -20.99
C ARG A 9 3.61 -6.07 -19.70
N GLY A 10 4.79 -6.09 -19.06
CA GLY A 10 5.02 -6.77 -17.79
C GLY A 10 4.14 -6.23 -16.66
N VAL A 11 4.06 -4.90 -16.53
CA VAL A 11 3.14 -4.24 -15.58
C VAL A 11 1.69 -4.57 -15.90
N GLY A 12 1.31 -4.56 -17.18
CA GLY A 12 -0.04 -4.92 -17.62
C GLY A 12 -0.42 -6.37 -17.28
N VAL A 13 0.52 -7.32 -17.39
CA VAL A 13 0.31 -8.72 -17.02
C VAL A 13 0.25 -8.89 -15.50
N ALA A 14 1.15 -8.24 -14.74
CA ALA A 14 1.11 -8.27 -13.27
C ALA A 14 -0.21 -7.71 -12.73
N LEU A 15 -0.70 -6.61 -13.31
CA LEU A 15 -2.01 -6.04 -12.99
C LEU A 15 -3.18 -6.85 -13.52
N SER A 16 -2.98 -7.87 -14.35
CA SER A 16 -4.05 -8.75 -14.85
C SER A 16 -4.35 -9.92 -13.90
N ASP A 17 -3.38 -10.30 -13.07
CA ASP A 17 -3.48 -11.37 -12.08
C ASP A 17 -4.54 -11.04 -11.01
N GLY A 18 -5.48 -11.97 -10.80
CA GLY A 18 -6.57 -11.81 -9.83
C GLY A 18 -6.08 -11.62 -8.38
N ARG A 19 -4.96 -12.25 -8.00
CA ARG A 19 -4.34 -12.11 -6.69
C ARG A 19 -3.77 -10.71 -6.50
N VAL A 20 -3.01 -10.21 -7.48
CA VAL A 20 -2.42 -8.87 -7.46
C VAL A 20 -3.52 -7.81 -7.44
N LYS A 21 -4.54 -7.94 -8.30
CA LYS A 21 -5.72 -7.06 -8.28
C LYS A 21 -6.42 -7.06 -6.93
N GLY A 22 -6.60 -8.24 -6.32
CA GLY A 22 -7.22 -8.37 -5.01
C GLY A 22 -6.44 -7.65 -3.91
N ILE A 23 -5.13 -7.85 -3.86
CA ILE A 23 -4.25 -7.17 -2.89
C ILE A 23 -4.30 -5.65 -3.11
N LEU A 24 -4.14 -5.18 -4.35
CA LEU A 24 -4.16 -3.75 -4.66
C LEU A 24 -5.51 -3.10 -4.33
N ALA A 25 -6.62 -3.74 -4.68
CA ALA A 25 -7.96 -3.25 -4.34
C ALA A 25 -8.16 -3.18 -2.82
N PHE A 26 -7.68 -4.19 -2.08
CA PHE A 26 -7.74 -4.19 -0.62
C PHE A 26 -6.87 -3.08 -0.02
N THR A 27 -5.64 -2.89 -0.52
CA THR A 27 -4.74 -1.80 -0.10
C THR A 27 -5.38 -0.43 -0.33
N VAL A 28 -5.94 -0.19 -1.52
CA VAL A 28 -6.63 1.07 -1.83
C VAL A 28 -7.84 1.26 -0.92
N GLY A 29 -8.62 0.20 -0.67
CA GLY A 29 -9.74 0.24 0.28
C GLY A 29 -9.31 0.63 1.70
N MET A 30 -8.22 0.04 2.20
CA MET A 30 -7.64 0.38 3.50
C MET A 30 -7.18 1.84 3.56
N ILE A 31 -6.49 2.32 2.53
CA ILE A 31 -6.04 3.72 2.44
C ILE A 31 -7.24 4.66 2.45
N CYS A 32 -8.28 4.40 1.64
CA CYS A 32 -9.48 5.23 1.63
C CYS A 32 -10.18 5.26 3.00
N TRP A 33 -10.32 4.10 3.64
CA TRP A 33 -10.95 3.99 4.95
C TRP A 33 -10.15 4.75 6.03
N ALA A 34 -8.84 4.55 6.08
CA ALA A 34 -7.97 5.26 7.01
C ALA A 34 -7.95 6.78 6.76
N SER A 35 -7.93 7.19 5.49
CA SER A 35 -7.95 8.61 5.12
C SER A 35 -9.23 9.31 5.57
N ILE A 36 -10.39 8.65 5.41
CA ILE A 36 -11.66 9.14 5.93
C ILE A 36 -11.60 9.27 7.45
N PHE A 37 -11.07 8.26 8.15
CA PHE A 37 -10.93 8.30 9.59
C PHE A 37 -10.05 9.47 10.07
N TYR A 38 -8.83 9.62 9.54
CA TYR A 38 -7.93 10.70 9.93
C TYR A 38 -8.49 12.09 9.59
N ARG A 39 -9.21 12.23 8.48
CA ARG A 39 -9.90 13.48 8.14
C ARG A 39 -10.87 13.93 9.23
N TYR A 40 -11.64 13.02 9.80
CA TYR A 40 -12.66 13.36 10.81
C TYR A 40 -12.13 13.37 12.24
N VAL A 41 -11.17 12.49 12.56
CA VAL A 41 -10.65 12.32 13.93
C VAL A 41 -9.48 13.25 14.21
N GLU A 42 -8.56 13.42 13.27
CA GLU A 42 -7.39 14.31 13.42
C GLU A 42 -7.61 15.68 12.76
N GLY A 43 -8.66 15.84 11.94
CA GLY A 43 -8.98 17.10 11.29
C GLY A 43 -8.04 17.48 10.14
N TRP A 44 -7.18 16.55 9.69
CA TRP A 44 -6.20 16.79 8.64
C TRP A 44 -6.84 17.05 7.28
N SER A 45 -6.07 17.63 6.34
CA SER A 45 -6.53 17.74 4.96
C SER A 45 -6.72 16.34 4.34
N TRP A 46 -7.51 16.24 3.26
CA TRP A 46 -7.65 14.98 2.53
C TRP A 46 -6.30 14.47 2.01
N LEU A 47 -5.45 15.38 1.54
CA LEU A 47 -4.13 15.04 1.03
C LEU A 47 -3.23 14.50 2.14
N ASP A 48 -3.19 15.17 3.30
CA ASP A 48 -2.38 14.74 4.44
C ASP A 48 -2.87 13.40 5.01
N SER A 49 -4.20 13.18 5.01
CA SER A 49 -4.80 11.93 5.47
C SER A 49 -4.44 10.75 4.56
N VAL A 50 -4.49 10.94 3.24
CA VAL A 50 -4.05 9.94 2.26
C VAL A 50 -2.54 9.72 2.35
N TYR A 51 -1.77 10.80 2.42
CA TYR A 51 -0.32 10.76 2.57
C TYR A 51 0.07 9.93 3.79
N PHE A 52 -0.45 10.26 4.98
CA PHE A 52 -0.17 9.52 6.21
C PHE A 52 -0.58 8.05 6.11
N SER A 53 -1.76 7.77 5.54
CA SER A 53 -2.25 6.40 5.35
C SER A 53 -1.33 5.56 4.45
N VAL A 54 -0.80 6.17 3.38
CA VAL A 54 0.13 5.53 2.43
C VAL A 54 1.49 5.31 3.07
N VAL A 55 2.12 6.32 3.67
CA VAL A 55 3.47 6.18 4.25
C VAL A 55 3.48 5.25 5.46
N THR A 56 2.35 5.12 6.16
CA THR A 56 2.19 4.19 7.27
C THR A 56 2.05 2.75 6.77
N ILE A 57 1.17 2.48 5.80
CA ILE A 57 0.98 1.11 5.29
C ILE A 57 2.17 0.61 4.48
N SER A 58 2.91 1.50 3.81
CA SER A 58 4.14 1.17 3.10
C SER A 58 5.36 1.03 4.01
N THR A 59 5.19 1.25 5.31
CA THR A 59 6.26 1.21 6.33
C THR A 59 7.37 2.26 6.15
N VAL A 60 7.14 3.27 5.30
CA VAL A 60 8.12 4.35 5.05
C VAL A 60 8.25 5.26 6.28
N GLY A 61 7.12 5.70 6.85
CA GLY A 61 7.07 6.39 8.14
C GLY A 61 8.03 7.58 8.31
N PHE A 62 7.88 8.64 7.51
CA PHE A 62 8.76 9.83 7.57
C PHE A 62 8.77 10.56 8.92
N GLY A 63 7.74 10.36 9.76
CA GLY A 63 7.68 10.93 11.12
C GLY A 63 7.35 12.43 11.17
N ASP A 64 6.95 13.01 10.05
CA ASP A 64 6.49 14.39 9.89
C ASP A 64 5.03 14.59 10.34
N PHE A 65 4.21 13.53 10.29
CA PHE A 65 2.85 13.48 10.83
C PHE A 65 2.71 12.37 11.87
N SER A 66 1.95 12.63 12.92
CA SER A 66 1.53 11.65 13.93
C SER A 66 0.13 11.96 14.44
N PRO A 67 -0.73 10.95 14.67
CA PRO A 67 -2.04 11.20 15.27
C PRO A 67 -1.85 11.76 16.68
N GLU A 68 -2.57 12.83 16.99
CA GLU A 68 -2.48 13.49 18.30
C GLU A 68 -3.59 13.02 19.24
N THR A 69 -4.75 12.66 18.67
CA THR A 69 -5.89 12.19 19.47
C THR A 69 -5.67 10.77 19.99
N ALA A 70 -6.29 10.45 21.13
CA ALA A 70 -6.25 9.09 21.67
C ALA A 70 -6.88 8.06 20.71
N ALA A 71 -7.98 8.44 20.06
CA ALA A 71 -8.65 7.60 19.07
C ALA A 71 -7.77 7.37 17.83
N GLY A 72 -7.10 8.42 17.35
CA GLY A 72 -6.12 8.36 16.26
C GLY A 72 -4.99 7.38 16.56
N LYS A 73 -4.35 7.52 17.72
CA LYS A 73 -3.26 6.64 18.16
C LYS A 73 -3.70 5.18 18.19
N ILE A 74 -4.85 4.88 18.80
CA ILE A 74 -5.39 3.51 18.89
C ILE A 74 -5.70 2.97 17.49
N PHE A 75 -6.35 3.75 16.64
CA PHE A 75 -6.64 3.35 15.27
C PHE A 75 -5.36 3.04 14.49
N THR A 76 -4.35 3.92 14.56
CA THR A 76 -3.07 3.74 13.89
C THR A 76 -2.35 2.47 14.35
N MET A 77 -2.41 2.12 15.64
CA MET A 77 -1.84 0.86 16.15
C MET A 77 -2.42 -0.36 15.42
N PHE A 78 -3.76 -0.45 15.30
CA PHE A 78 -4.40 -1.55 14.58
C PHE A 78 -4.13 -1.48 13.07
N TYR A 79 -4.15 -0.28 12.50
CA TYR A 79 -3.89 -0.05 11.08
C TYR A 79 -2.49 -0.52 10.67
N ILE A 80 -1.47 -0.29 11.51
CA ILE A 80 -0.10 -0.77 11.25
C ILE A 80 -0.04 -2.31 11.27
N ILE A 81 -0.70 -2.98 12.21
CA ILE A 81 -0.67 -4.45 12.30
C ILE A 81 -1.23 -5.08 11.01
N VAL A 82 -2.40 -4.62 10.57
CA VAL A 82 -3.03 -5.11 9.33
C VAL A 82 -2.22 -4.68 8.12
N GLY A 83 -1.76 -3.43 8.11
CA GLY A 83 -0.98 -2.84 7.03
C GLY A 83 0.32 -3.57 6.75
N LEU A 84 1.02 -4.00 7.80
CA LEU A 84 2.25 -4.79 7.67
C LEU A 84 2.01 -6.11 6.93
N GLY A 85 0.92 -6.82 7.24
CA GLY A 85 0.58 -8.07 6.55
C GLY A 85 0.30 -7.86 5.05
N VAL A 86 -0.41 -6.78 4.71
CA VAL A 86 -0.66 -6.39 3.31
C VAL A 86 0.64 -6.02 2.60
N PHE A 87 1.50 -5.23 3.24
CA PHE A 87 2.79 -4.84 2.68
C PHE A 87 3.70 -6.03 2.41
N VAL A 88 3.82 -6.95 3.38
CA VAL A 88 4.61 -8.18 3.21
C VAL A 88 4.08 -9.01 2.06
N THR A 89 2.76 -9.22 1.98
CA THR A 89 2.15 -10.02 0.90
C THR A 89 2.39 -9.38 -0.47
N ALA A 90 2.29 -8.05 -0.57
CA ALA A 90 2.60 -7.33 -1.80
C ALA A 90 4.08 -7.46 -2.18
N ALA A 91 4.99 -7.29 -1.23
CA ALA A 91 6.43 -7.43 -1.44
C ALA A 91 6.82 -8.86 -1.87
N THR A 92 6.28 -9.88 -1.21
CA THR A 92 6.50 -11.30 -1.58
C THR A 92 6.00 -11.58 -2.98
N THR A 93 4.82 -11.09 -3.36
CA THR A 93 4.28 -11.31 -4.71
C THR A 93 5.18 -10.70 -5.79
N VAL A 94 5.76 -9.53 -5.53
CA VAL A 94 6.73 -8.91 -6.44
C VAL A 94 8.03 -9.72 -6.48
N ALA A 95 8.52 -10.17 -5.33
CA ALA A 95 9.73 -11.00 -5.26
C ALA A 95 9.57 -12.31 -6.04
N ASP A 96 8.45 -13.02 -5.85
CA ASP A 96 8.11 -14.25 -6.60
C ASP A 96 8.06 -13.99 -8.10
N ALA A 97 7.48 -12.86 -8.53
CA ALA A 97 7.40 -12.49 -9.94
C ALA A 97 8.77 -12.19 -10.56
N ILE A 98 9.75 -11.73 -9.78
CA ILE A 98 11.12 -11.52 -10.24
C ILE A 98 11.87 -12.85 -10.31
N LEU A 99 11.80 -13.67 -9.25
CA LEU A 99 12.50 -14.96 -9.20
C LEU A 99 12.00 -15.93 -10.27
N SER A 100 10.69 -15.95 -10.55
CA SER A 100 10.12 -16.77 -11.63
C SER A 100 10.62 -16.39 -13.03
N GLN A 101 11.16 -15.18 -13.22
CA GLN A 101 11.79 -14.81 -14.50
C GLN A 101 13.23 -15.32 -14.64
N GLU A 102 13.92 -15.57 -13.53
CA GLU A 102 15.29 -16.11 -13.54
C GLU A 102 15.32 -17.63 -13.77
N GLU A 103 14.28 -18.37 -13.37
CA GLU A 103 14.19 -19.83 -13.62
C GLU A 103 13.84 -20.19 -15.07
N ASP A 104 13.27 -19.23 -15.83
CA ASP A 104 12.84 -19.41 -17.22
C ASP A 104 13.91 -18.97 -18.26
N GLU A 105 15.08 -18.47 -17.82
CA GLU A 105 16.27 -18.17 -18.66
C GLU A 105 17.34 -19.29 -18.59
#